data_AF-A0A7C6R7Q7-F1
#
_entry.id   AF-A0A7C6R7Q7-F1
#
_cell.length_a   1.000
_cell.length_b   1.000
_cell.length_c   1.000
_cell.angle_alpha   90.00
_cell.angle_beta   90.00
_cell.angle_gamma   90.00
#
_symmetry.space_group_name_H-M   'P 1'
#
loop_
_entity.id
_entity.type
_entity.pdbx_description
1 polymer ?
#
loop_
_entity_poly.entity_id
_entity_poly.type
_entity_poly.pdbx_seq_one_letter_code
_entity_poly.pdbx_strand_id
1 'polypeptide(L)'
;MTNTTDRRRSIHPRVLYAGSPVVLLGTLNDDETTNLAPASSYWALGHTAVLGLEDGGQTLCNISSRPELTISFLSPSYWRSFEAIAETTGNPNIPDTKRGHYRYGTVR
;
A
#
# COMPACT_ATOMS: atom_id res chain seq x y z
N MET A 1 48.03 19.61 -1.12
CA MET A 1 47.15 18.46 -0.87
C MET A 1 46.14 18.85 0.20
N THR A 2 44.93 19.27 -0.17
CA THR A 2 43.90 19.68 0.78
C THR A 2 42.98 18.50 1.08
N ASN A 3 43.05 18.02 2.32
CA ASN A 3 42.22 16.96 2.87
C ASN A 3 40.83 17.54 3.15
N THR A 4 39.87 17.28 2.26
CA THR A 4 38.49 17.76 2.41
C THR A 4 37.80 16.89 3.46
N THR A 5 37.44 17.50 4.59
CA THR A 5 36.72 16.86 5.71
C THR A 5 35.46 16.15 5.21
N ASP A 6 35.39 14.83 5.41
CA ASP A 6 34.26 14.00 5.01
C ASP A 6 33.02 14.34 5.85
N ARG A 7 32.15 15.21 5.33
CA ARG A 7 30.90 15.66 5.97
C ARG A 7 29.75 14.67 5.71
N ARG A 8 30.02 13.37 5.78
CA ARG A 8 28.97 12.33 5.72
C ARG A 8 28.43 12.04 7.11
N ARG A 9 27.11 11.94 7.22
CA ARG A 9 26.43 11.54 8.46
C ARG A 9 25.61 10.29 8.20
N SER A 10 25.93 9.21 8.88
CA SER A 10 25.12 8.00 8.85
C SER A 10 23.77 8.24 9.54
N ILE A 11 22.69 7.79 8.89
CA ILE A 11 21.33 7.81 9.42
C ILE A 11 20.74 6.41 9.32
N HIS A 12 19.80 6.08 10.21
CA HIS A 12 19.12 4.78 10.25
C HIS A 12 17.61 5.01 10.24
N PRO A 13 17.02 5.38 9.08
CA PRO A 13 15.58 5.54 8.98
C PRO A 13 14.89 4.18 9.10
N ARG A 14 13.65 4.16 9.60
CA ARG A 14 12.85 2.93 9.68
C ARG A 14 12.52 2.33 8.31
N VAL A 15 12.51 3.17 7.28
CA VAL A 15 12.25 2.79 5.89
C VAL A 15 13.21 3.55 4.98
N LEU A 16 13.82 2.87 4.01
CA LEU A 16 14.77 3.44 3.05
C LEU A 16 14.13 3.87 1.72
N TYR A 17 12.83 3.65 1.55
CA TYR A 17 12.09 4.07 0.36
C TYR A 17 11.95 5.60 0.31
N ALA A 18 12.83 6.24 -0.45
CA ALA A 18 12.69 7.64 -0.84
C ALA A 18 11.84 7.72 -2.12
N GLY A 19 10.63 8.28 -2.03
CA GLY A 19 9.86 8.70 -3.21
C GLY A 19 9.05 7.63 -3.93
N SER A 20 8.64 6.53 -3.27
CA SER A 20 7.67 5.61 -3.89
C SER A 20 6.32 6.31 -4.10
N PRO A 21 5.73 6.23 -5.30
CA PRO A 21 4.36 6.68 -5.49
C PRO A 21 3.43 5.85 -4.60
N VAL A 22 2.49 6.52 -3.92
CA VAL A 22 1.36 5.82 -3.31
C VAL A 22 0.39 5.51 -4.44
N VAL A 23 0.16 4.22 -4.68
CA VAL A 23 -0.76 3.72 -5.71
C VAL A 23 -2.05 3.26 -5.07
N LEU A 24 -3.15 3.32 -5.81
CA LEU A 24 -4.42 2.72 -5.41
C LEU A 24 -4.57 1.36 -6.09
N LEU A 25 -4.72 0.32 -5.29
CA LEU A 25 -5.02 -1.03 -5.75
C LEU A 25 -6.53 -1.22 -5.80
N GLY A 26 -7.03 -1.76 -6.91
CA GLY A 26 -8.42 -2.18 -7.06
C GLY A 26 -8.52 -3.70 -7.23
N THR A 27 -9.37 -4.33 -6.44
CA THR A 27 -9.70 -5.77 -6.56
C THR A 27 -11.21 -5.98 -6.44
N LEU A 28 -11.69 -7.16 -6.83
CA LEU A 28 -13.09 -7.53 -6.70
C LEU A 28 -13.31 -8.48 -5.54
N ASN A 29 -14.33 -8.17 -4.73
CA ASN A 29 -14.87 -9.06 -3.70
C ASN A 29 -15.67 -10.20 -4.35
N ASP A 30 -16.14 -11.15 -3.53
CA ASP A 30 -16.94 -12.29 -4.02
C ASP A 30 -18.29 -11.91 -4.61
N ASP A 31 -18.86 -10.80 -4.17
CA ASP A 31 -20.12 -10.22 -4.65
C ASP A 31 -19.92 -9.22 -5.81
N GLU A 32 -18.74 -9.23 -6.44
CA GLU A 32 -18.33 -8.34 -7.54
C GLU A 32 -18.25 -6.85 -7.16
N THR A 33 -18.41 -6.51 -5.88
CA THR A 33 -18.15 -5.15 -5.40
C THR A 33 -16.64 -4.85 -5.40
N THR A 34 -16.29 -3.57 -5.50
CA THR A 34 -14.89 -3.14 -5.54
C THR A 34 -14.32 -2.98 -4.13
N ASN A 35 -13.14 -3.55 -3.92
CA ASN A 35 -12.25 -3.25 -2.81
C ASN A 35 -11.13 -2.30 -3.28
N LEU A 36 -10.86 -1.25 -2.51
CA LEU A 36 -9.82 -0.27 -2.78
C LEU A 36 -8.82 -0.23 -1.62
N ALA A 37 -7.52 -0.31 -1.93
CA ALA A 37 -6.46 -0.28 -0.93
C ALA A 37 -5.31 0.65 -1.35
N PRO A 38 -4.93 1.62 -0.51
CA PRO A 38 -3.65 2.32 -0.63
C PRO A 38 -2.47 1.34 -0.55
N ALA A 39 -1.47 1.50 -1.42
CA ALA A 39 -0.22 0.77 -1.33
C ALA A 39 0.98 1.69 -1.64
N SER A 40 2.04 1.56 -0.85
CA SER A 40 3.30 2.28 -1.03
C SER A 40 4.49 1.35 -1.30
N SER A 41 4.33 0.05 -1.06
CA SER A 41 5.32 -0.98 -1.39
C SER A 41 5.12 -1.43 -2.83
N TYR A 42 5.57 -0.63 -3.79
CA TYR A 42 5.45 -0.91 -5.22
C TYR A 42 6.75 -0.57 -5.94
N TRP A 43 7.14 -1.42 -6.87
CA TRP A 43 8.11 -1.11 -7.91
C TRP A 43 7.80 -1.88 -9.19
N ALA A 44 8.32 -1.42 -10.32
CA ALA A 44 8.20 -2.08 -11.60
C ALA A 44 9.54 -2.19 -12.30
N LEU A 45 9.74 -3.29 -13.03
CA LEU A 45 10.89 -3.54 -13.89
C LEU A 45 10.41 -4.22 -15.17
N GLY A 46 10.61 -3.54 -16.30
CA GLY A 46 10.10 -4.01 -17.60
C GLY A 46 8.58 -4.18 -17.56
N HIS A 47 8.13 -5.42 -17.78
CA HIS A 47 6.70 -5.79 -17.78
C HIS A 47 6.22 -6.39 -16.46
N THR A 48 7.03 -6.32 -15.40
CA THR A 48 6.70 -6.90 -14.10
C THR A 48 6.51 -5.80 -13.07
N ALA A 49 5.35 -5.82 -12.42
CA ALA A 49 5.08 -5.07 -11.20
C ALA A 49 5.27 -5.97 -9.98
N VAL A 50 5.91 -5.46 -8.93
CA VAL A 50 6.06 -6.13 -7.64
C VAL A 50 5.38 -5.28 -6.58
N LEU A 51 4.49 -5.91 -5.82
CA LEU A 51 3.69 -5.31 -4.77
C LEU A 51 4.00 -5.99 -3.43
N GLY A 52 4.26 -5.20 -2.40
CA GLY A 52 4.24 -5.65 -1.01
C GLY A 52 2.82 -5.54 -0.47
N LEU A 53 2.19 -6.67 -0.17
CA LEU A 53 0.85 -6.74 0.39
C LEU A 53 0.91 -7.27 1.83
N GLU A 54 0.13 -6.65 2.71
CA GLU A 54 0.04 -7.10 4.08
C GLU A 54 -0.90 -8.31 4.19
N ASP A 55 -0.50 -9.30 4.99
CA ASP A 55 -1.33 -10.46 5.29
C ASP A 55 -2.65 -10.07 5.99
N GLY A 56 -3.72 -10.84 5.81
CA GLY A 56 -5.02 -10.58 6.44
C GLY A 56 -5.80 -9.36 5.91
N GLY A 57 -5.26 -8.61 4.93
CA GLY A 57 -6.00 -7.56 4.23
C GLY A 57 -6.92 -8.11 3.15
N GLN A 58 -8.03 -7.41 2.86
CA GLN A 58 -9.00 -7.85 1.84
C GLN A 58 -8.38 -8.00 0.45
N THR A 59 -7.42 -7.13 0.09
CA THR A 59 -6.72 -7.21 -1.19
C THR A 59 -6.04 -8.56 -1.38
N LEU A 60 -5.35 -9.08 -0.35
CA LEU A 60 -4.69 -10.38 -0.42
C LEU A 60 -5.71 -11.53 -0.53
N CYS A 61 -6.81 -11.45 0.22
CA CYS A 61 -7.91 -12.41 0.12
C CYS A 61 -8.48 -12.47 -1.31
N ASN A 62 -8.78 -11.31 -1.90
CA ASN A 62 -9.34 -11.22 -3.24
C ASN A 62 -8.39 -11.79 -4.31
N ILE A 63 -7.10 -11.46 -4.27
CA ILE A 63 -6.16 -11.95 -5.30
C ILE A 63 -5.79 -13.42 -5.15
N SER A 64 -5.98 -13.98 -3.94
CA SER A 64 -5.77 -15.42 -3.71
C SER A 64 -6.85 -16.28 -4.37
N SER A 65 -8.07 -15.75 -4.52
CA SER A 65 -9.16 -16.42 -5.24
C SER A 65 -9.30 -15.98 -6.69
N ARG A 66 -9.05 -14.70 -6.99
CA ARG A 66 -9.14 -14.07 -8.32
C ARG A 66 -7.86 -13.28 -8.59
N PRO A 67 -6.87 -13.83 -9.30
CA PRO A 67 -5.52 -13.25 -9.43
C PRO A 67 -5.45 -12.05 -10.41
N GLU A 68 -6.38 -11.12 -10.27
CA GLU A 68 -6.51 -9.91 -11.08
C GLU A 68 -6.63 -8.68 -10.16
N LEU A 69 -5.97 -7.59 -10.55
CA LEU A 69 -6.05 -6.31 -9.86
C LEU A 69 -5.74 -5.16 -10.81
N THR A 70 -6.12 -3.94 -10.43
CA THR A 70 -5.68 -2.70 -11.09
C THR A 70 -4.70 -1.93 -10.21
N ILE A 71 -3.76 -1.22 -10.84
CA ILE A 71 -2.83 -0.29 -10.19
C ILE A 71 -3.12 1.09 -10.77
N SER A 72 -3.70 1.98 -9.97
CA SER A 72 -4.01 3.36 -10.36
C SER A 72 -2.99 4.34 -9.78
N PHE A 73 -2.36 5.12 -10.64
CA PHE A 73 -1.51 6.24 -10.26
C PHE A 73 -2.34 7.51 -10.20
N LEU A 74 -2.61 7.96 -8.98
CA LEU A 74 -3.48 9.11 -8.76
C LEU A 74 -2.67 10.39 -8.62
N SER A 75 -3.28 11.52 -9.01
CA SER A 75 -2.73 12.86 -8.77
C SER A 75 -2.53 13.09 -7.27
N PRO A 76 -1.50 13.87 -6.86
CA PRO A 76 -1.31 14.29 -5.47
C PRO A 76 -2.54 14.96 -4.84
N SER A 77 -3.45 15.52 -5.65
CA SER A 77 -4.72 16.10 -5.18
C SER A 77 -5.62 15.12 -4.42
N TYR A 78 -5.45 13.80 -4.60
CA TYR A 78 -6.25 12.76 -3.94
C TYR A 78 -5.69 12.32 -2.57
N TRP A 79 -4.65 12.97 -2.04
CA TRP A 79 -3.98 12.53 -0.80
C TRP A 79 -4.95 12.35 0.39
N ARG A 80 -5.95 13.23 0.54
CA ARG A 80 -6.96 13.11 1.61
C ARG A 80 -7.81 11.85 1.46
N SER A 81 -8.14 11.47 0.22
CA SER A 81 -8.90 10.26 -0.05
C SER A 81 -8.11 9.01 0.31
N PHE A 82 -6.80 8.99 0.04
CA PHE A 82 -5.92 7.90 0.48
C PHE A 82 -5.84 7.82 1.99
N GLU A 83 -5.61 8.95 2.68
CA GLU A 83 -5.52 8.96 4.14
C GLU A 83 -6.83 8.50 4.80
N ALA A 84 -7.98 8.88 4.24
CA ALA A 84 -9.29 8.48 4.78
C ALA A 84 -9.51 6.96 4.82
N ILE A 85 -8.85 6.22 3.91
CA ILE A 85 -8.96 4.75 3.80
C ILE A 85 -7.67 4.00 4.19
N ALA A 86 -6.59 4.70 4.56
CA ALA A 86 -5.28 4.10 4.86
C ALA A 86 -5.31 3.13 6.05
N GLU A 87 -6.13 3.42 7.05
CA GLU A 87 -6.30 2.58 8.24
C GLU A 87 -7.57 1.70 8.14
N THR A 88 -8.07 1.46 6.92
CA THR A 88 -9.24 0.62 6.69
C THR A 88 -8.90 -0.67 5.97
N THR A 89 -9.72 -1.70 6.20
CA THR A 89 -9.72 -2.93 5.41
C THR A 89 -11.15 -3.34 5.09
N GLY A 90 -11.35 -3.85 3.87
CA GLY A 90 -12.59 -4.51 3.47
C GLY A 90 -12.79 -5.88 4.10
N ASN A 91 -11.83 -6.37 4.89
CA ASN A 91 -11.91 -7.66 5.57
C ASN A 91 -12.55 -7.48 6.96
N PRO A 92 -13.74 -8.04 7.22
CA PRO A 92 -14.39 -7.92 8.52
C PRO A 92 -13.64 -8.68 9.64
N ASN A 93 -12.83 -9.68 9.28
CA ASN A 93 -12.07 -10.51 10.21
C ASN A 93 -10.66 -9.96 10.42
N ILE A 94 -10.57 -8.84 11.14
CA ILE A 94 -9.28 -8.20 11.47
C ILE A 94 -8.57 -9.00 12.57
N PRO A 95 -7.33 -9.49 12.36
CA PRO A 95 -6.55 -10.16 13.40
C PRO A 95 -6.35 -9.27 14.62
N ASP A 96 -6.32 -9.84 15.83
CA ASP A 96 -6.23 -9.06 17.08
C ASP A 96 -4.96 -8.19 17.15
N THR A 97 -3.85 -8.67 16.58
CA THR A 97 -2.60 -7.91 16.46
C THR A 97 -2.71 -6.64 15.62
N LYS A 98 -3.79 -6.50 14.84
CA LYS A 98 -4.04 -5.41 13.88
C LYS A 98 -5.20 -4.50 14.26
N ARG A 99 -6.04 -4.87 15.23
CA ARG A 99 -7.23 -4.09 15.65
C ARG A 99 -6.91 -2.69 16.19
N GLY A 100 -5.69 -2.45 16.66
CA GLY A 100 -5.23 -1.12 17.09
C GLY A 100 -4.78 -0.20 15.95
N HIS A 101 -4.63 -0.74 14.74
CA HIS A 101 -4.12 -0.01 13.56
C HIS A 101 -5.12 0.03 12.41
N TYR A 102 -5.98 -0.99 12.30
CA TYR A 102 -6.94 -1.13 11.21
C TYR A 102 -8.37 -1.24 11.74
N ARG A 103 -9.29 -0.61 11.02
CA ARG A 103 -10.74 -0.75 11.23
C ARG A 103 -11.41 -1.32 9.98
N TYR A 104 -12.55 -1.99 10.18
CA TYR A 104 -13.35 -2.42 9.05
C TYR A 104 -14.00 -1.21 8.38
N GLY A 105 -14.00 -1.19 7.05
CA GLY A 105 -14.60 -0.13 6.26
C GLY A 105 -14.95 -0.59 4.86
N THR A 106 -16.07 -0.10 4.35
CA THR A 106 -16.50 -0.32 2.96
C THR A 106 -16.60 1.01 2.24
N VAL A 107 -16.20 1.03 0.98
CA VAL A 107 -16.43 2.17 0.08
C VAL A 107 -17.83 1.97 -0.50
N ARG A 108 -18.69 2.98 -0.38
CA ARG A 108 -20.01 3.01 -1.03
C ARG A 108 -19.98 3.93 -2.23
#